data_AF-A0A961C9H3-F1
#
_entry.id   AF-A0A961C9H3-F1
#
_cell.length_a   1.000
_cell.length_b   1.000
_cell.length_c   1.000
_cell.angle_alpha   90.00
_cell.angle_beta   90.00
_cell.angle_gamma   90.00
#
_symmetry.space_group_name_H-M   'P 1'
#
loop_
_entity.id
_entity.type
_entity.pdbx_description
1 polymer ?
#
loop_
_entity_poly.entity_id
_entity_poly.type
_entity_poly.pdbx_seq_one_letter_code
_entity_poly.pdbx_strand_id
1 'polypeptide(L)'
;MTTEFYTVAPRGNGYDGYSMSNNARTAYDEGAVPLSGITSEWVKRHDIGCTVTELKALIGNYQVTSSEYHHTGKHFNRTDFYRPEDVREQVAELTREDIDAAKAAVKAQTTKDSEVTVHKNCHVEWLEWFGTRAHPKAERETAEGATVSVKGQTATITFADGKSMTKRLSTNGFSFETAKARKEREALERQRVREEKARWNDLNKRFKAAARGAKFESTPYFAWRDDANRDSAAVTWTPITHDRILAELKSSGAFYAERAVARLEEGEREVIRIGLHLGIRKRGNTIDTEGVL
;
A
#
# COMPACT_ATOMS: atom_id res chain seq x y z
N MET A 1 21.17 33.95 -54.00
CA MET A 1 19.98 33.36 -53.36
C MET A 1 20.30 31.90 -53.10
N THR A 2 20.79 31.59 -51.90
CA THR A 2 21.10 30.23 -51.45
C THR A 2 19.85 29.67 -50.78
N THR A 3 19.15 28.80 -51.49
CA THR A 3 18.03 28.03 -50.97
C THR A 3 18.61 26.93 -50.08
N GLU A 4 18.61 27.14 -48.77
CA GLU A 4 18.90 26.08 -47.80
C GLU A 4 17.71 25.12 -47.78
N PHE A 5 17.93 23.92 -48.32
CA PHE A 5 17.02 22.79 -48.17
C PHE A 5 17.14 22.26 -46.75
N TYR A 6 16.19 22.62 -45.89
CA TYR A 6 16.00 21.94 -44.61
C TYR A 6 15.55 20.50 -44.88
N THR A 7 16.46 19.56 -44.64
CA THR A 7 16.18 18.13 -44.69
C THR A 7 15.25 17.77 -43.52
N VAL A 8 13.98 17.53 -43.84
CA VAL A 8 13.02 16.95 -42.90
C VAL A 8 13.56 15.58 -42.48
N ALA A 9 13.93 15.42 -41.21
CA ALA A 9 14.46 14.16 -40.71
C ALA A 9 13.41 13.04 -40.88
N PRO A 10 13.82 11.82 -41.28
CA PRO A 10 12.89 10.72 -41.49
C PRO A 10 12.19 10.35 -40.17
N ARG A 11 10.86 10.25 -40.20
CA ARG A 11 10.06 9.71 -39.09
C ARG A 11 10.51 8.28 -38.80
N GLY A 12 11.10 8.01 -37.63
CA GLY A 12 11.52 6.66 -37.24
C GLY A 12 12.69 6.57 -36.24
N ASN A 13 12.54 5.63 -35.31
CA ASN A 13 13.44 5.13 -34.24
C ASN A 13 14.84 5.75 -34.14
N GLY A 14 14.95 6.84 -33.38
CA GLY A 14 16.23 7.38 -32.94
C GLY A 14 16.05 8.44 -31.86
N TYR A 15 17.12 8.69 -31.13
CA TYR A 15 17.25 9.82 -30.20
C TYR A 15 18.28 10.79 -30.75
N ASP A 16 18.01 12.09 -30.61
CA ASP A 16 19.08 13.06 -30.64
C ASP A 16 19.82 13.04 -29.30
N GLY A 17 21.00 12.42 -29.33
CA GLY A 17 21.82 12.21 -28.15
C GLY A 17 21.10 11.41 -27.06
N TYR A 18 21.11 11.92 -25.82
CA TYR A 18 20.44 11.32 -24.66
C TYR A 18 19.19 12.09 -24.20
N SER A 19 18.75 13.09 -24.97
CA SER A 19 17.83 14.11 -24.46
C SER A 19 16.43 14.03 -25.07
N MET A 20 16.27 13.69 -26.35
CA MET A 20 14.98 13.80 -27.04
C MET A 20 14.85 12.82 -28.20
N SER A 21 13.66 12.22 -28.36
CA SER A 21 13.41 11.37 -29.53
C SER A 21 13.35 12.19 -30.83
N ASN A 22 13.72 11.60 -31.96
CA ASN A 22 13.60 12.24 -33.27
C ASN A 22 12.14 12.63 -33.58
N ASN A 23 11.17 11.83 -33.13
CA ASN A 23 9.75 12.13 -33.29
C ASN A 23 9.35 13.41 -32.53
N ALA A 24 9.87 13.63 -31.32
CA ALA A 24 9.61 14.87 -30.58
C ALA A 24 10.20 16.10 -31.28
N ARG A 25 11.32 15.96 -32.00
CA ARG A 25 11.82 17.05 -32.85
C ARG A 25 10.93 17.32 -34.05
N THR A 26 10.53 16.27 -34.76
CA THR A 26 9.57 16.41 -35.87
C THR A 26 8.27 17.07 -35.40
N ALA A 27 7.80 16.74 -34.19
CA ALA A 27 6.64 17.40 -33.59
C ALA A 27 6.87 18.92 -33.38
N TYR A 28 8.04 19.33 -32.88
CA TYR A 28 8.38 20.76 -32.80
C TYR A 28 8.46 21.44 -34.17
N ASP A 29 9.04 20.77 -35.17
CA ASP A 29 9.12 21.28 -36.55
C ASP A 29 7.72 21.44 -37.17
N GLU A 30 6.78 20.56 -36.80
CA GLU A 30 5.35 20.63 -37.16
C GLU A 30 4.55 21.62 -36.28
N GLY A 31 5.21 22.36 -35.37
CA GLY A 31 4.58 23.37 -34.52
C GLY A 31 3.87 22.82 -33.27
N ALA A 32 3.90 21.50 -33.06
CA ALA A 32 3.39 20.86 -31.86
C ALA A 32 4.29 21.16 -30.66
N VAL A 33 3.68 21.41 -29.51
CA VAL A 33 4.41 21.77 -28.28
C VAL A 33 3.95 20.95 -27.09
N PRO A 34 4.82 20.66 -26.12
CA PRO A 34 4.37 20.14 -24.83
C PRO A 34 3.58 21.20 -24.08
N LEU A 35 2.86 20.81 -23.01
CA LEU A 35 2.05 21.72 -22.20
C LEU A 35 2.79 22.99 -21.74
N SER A 36 4.09 22.90 -21.45
CA SER A 36 4.94 24.03 -21.06
C SER A 36 5.19 25.03 -22.20
N GLY A 37 5.12 24.59 -23.46
CA GLY A 37 5.27 25.41 -24.66
C GLY A 37 3.98 26.11 -25.11
N ILE A 38 2.83 25.77 -24.52
CA ILE A 38 1.57 26.49 -24.74
C ILE A 38 1.63 27.84 -24.01
N THR A 39 2.01 28.87 -24.76
CA THR A 39 2.12 30.27 -24.31
C THR A 39 1.02 31.12 -24.91
N SER A 40 0.82 32.33 -24.38
CA SER A 40 -0.10 33.31 -24.99
C SER A 40 0.27 33.66 -26.43
N GLU A 41 1.56 33.62 -26.78
CA GLU A 41 2.01 33.88 -28.14
C GLU A 41 1.65 32.72 -29.07
N TRP A 42 1.86 31.47 -28.63
CA TRP A 42 1.49 30.28 -29.41
C TRP A 42 -0.02 30.26 -29.69
N VAL A 43 -0.84 30.49 -28.66
CA VAL A 43 -2.31 30.57 -28.78
C VAL A 43 -2.74 31.62 -29.81
N LYS A 44 -2.12 32.81 -29.79
CA LYS A 44 -2.41 33.89 -30.74
C LYS A 44 -1.92 33.56 -32.15
N ARG A 45 -0.68 33.06 -32.28
CA ARG A 45 -0.06 32.72 -33.56
C ARG A 45 -0.88 31.69 -34.32
N HIS A 46 -1.47 30.75 -33.60
CA HIS A 46 -2.26 29.67 -34.17
C HIS A 46 -3.77 29.93 -34.13
N ASP A 47 -4.23 31.14 -33.78
CA ASP A 47 -5.65 31.53 -33.78
C ASP A 47 -6.54 30.52 -33.04
N ILE A 48 -6.12 30.12 -31.84
CA ILE A 48 -6.91 29.25 -30.97
C ILE A 48 -7.99 30.11 -30.31
N GLY A 49 -9.27 29.71 -30.45
CA GLY A 49 -10.45 30.47 -30.03
C GLY A 49 -10.63 30.71 -28.51
N CYS A 50 -9.57 30.61 -27.71
CA CYS A 50 -9.60 30.85 -26.27
C CYS A 50 -8.26 31.41 -25.77
N THR A 51 -8.21 31.90 -24.53
CA THR A 51 -6.97 32.35 -23.89
C THR A 51 -6.09 31.18 -23.43
N VAL A 52 -4.79 31.43 -23.18
CA VAL A 52 -3.88 30.40 -22.66
C VAL A 52 -4.35 29.81 -21.32
N THR A 53 -4.97 30.63 -20.47
CA THR A 53 -5.50 30.18 -19.17
C THR A 53 -6.70 29.26 -19.36
N GLU A 54 -7.58 29.59 -20.31
CA GLU A 54 -8.72 28.75 -20.68
C GLU A 54 -8.26 27.42 -21.27
N LEU A 55 -7.34 27.45 -22.23
CA LEU A 55 -6.78 26.25 -22.85
C LEU A 55 -6.15 25.31 -21.82
N LYS A 56 -5.35 25.85 -20.88
CA LYS A 56 -4.76 25.04 -19.81
C LYS A 56 -5.79 24.46 -18.85
N ALA A 57 -6.90 25.16 -18.62
CA ALA A 57 -8.00 24.62 -17.81
C ALA A 57 -8.74 23.49 -18.52
N LEU A 58 -9.00 23.64 -19.83
CA LEU A 58 -9.60 22.60 -20.66
C LEU A 58 -8.73 21.34 -20.72
N ILE A 59 -7.42 21.51 -20.92
CA ILE A 59 -6.44 20.41 -20.89
C ILE A 59 -6.42 19.73 -19.51
N GLY A 60 -6.37 20.52 -18.43
CA GLY A 60 -6.35 20.00 -17.05
C GLY A 60 -7.60 19.19 -16.67
N ASN A 61 -8.72 19.44 -17.35
CA ASN A 61 -9.98 18.72 -17.17
C ASN A 61 -10.26 17.70 -18.28
N TYR A 62 -9.28 17.38 -19.13
CA TYR A 62 -9.41 16.40 -20.23
C TYR A 62 -10.45 16.73 -21.29
N GLN A 63 -10.85 18.00 -21.42
CA GLN A 63 -11.75 18.46 -22.50
C GLN A 63 -10.98 18.77 -23.79
N VAL A 64 -9.68 19.07 -23.68
CA VAL A 64 -8.75 19.11 -24.80
C VAL A 64 -7.68 18.06 -24.54
N THR A 65 -7.57 17.10 -25.44
CA THR A 65 -6.63 15.98 -25.36
C THR A 65 -5.38 16.25 -26.18
N SER A 66 -4.29 15.58 -25.83
CA SER A 66 -3.05 15.67 -26.58
C SER A 66 -3.16 14.96 -27.93
N SER A 67 -2.52 15.54 -28.93
CA SER A 67 -2.42 14.99 -30.28
C SER A 67 -1.55 13.74 -30.31
N GLU A 68 -0.45 13.79 -29.56
CA GLU A 68 0.54 12.72 -29.52
C GLU A 68 1.30 12.73 -28.18
N TYR A 69 2.03 11.66 -27.91
CA TYR A 69 2.95 11.62 -26.78
C TYR A 69 4.33 11.14 -27.24
N HIS A 70 5.35 11.65 -26.57
CA HIS A 70 6.73 11.25 -26.80
C HIS A 70 7.45 10.98 -25.50
N HIS A 71 8.47 10.12 -25.57
CA HIS A 71 9.41 9.96 -24.46
C HIS A 71 10.40 11.13 -24.45
N THR A 72 10.58 11.72 -23.28
CA THR A 72 11.53 12.81 -23.03
C THR A 72 12.57 12.40 -21.99
N GLY A 73 13.83 12.73 -22.29
CA GLY A 73 14.99 12.43 -21.46
C GLY A 73 15.35 10.94 -21.33
N LYS A 74 16.46 10.70 -20.64
CA LYS A 74 17.05 9.36 -20.42
C LYS A 74 16.22 8.40 -19.55
N HIS A 75 15.21 8.93 -18.85
CA HIS A 75 14.34 8.15 -17.98
C HIS A 75 13.01 7.77 -18.66
N PHE A 76 12.90 8.01 -19.98
CA PHE A 76 11.73 7.66 -20.77
C PHE A 76 10.43 8.29 -20.24
N ASN A 77 10.50 9.50 -19.68
CA ASN A 77 9.33 10.19 -19.18
C ASN A 77 8.34 10.41 -20.34
N ARG A 78 7.06 10.09 -20.14
CA ARG A 78 6.03 10.40 -21.12
C ARG A 78 5.72 11.90 -21.08
N THR A 79 5.68 12.55 -22.24
CA THR A 79 5.29 13.95 -22.38
C THR A 79 4.28 14.06 -23.50
N ASP A 80 3.13 14.64 -23.19
CA ASP A 80 2.06 14.88 -24.13
C ASP A 80 2.30 16.16 -24.92
N PHE A 81 2.09 16.11 -26.24
CA PHE A 81 2.27 17.19 -27.20
C PHE A 81 0.93 17.58 -27.83
N TYR A 82 0.81 18.86 -28.18
CA TYR A 82 -0.42 19.48 -28.65
C TYR A 82 -0.15 20.12 -30.01
N ARG A 83 -0.77 19.59 -31.06
CA ARG A 83 -0.74 20.18 -32.41
C ARG A 83 -1.72 21.35 -32.46
N PRO A 84 -1.34 22.49 -33.06
CA PRO A 84 -2.23 23.64 -33.12
C PRO A 84 -3.56 23.37 -33.80
N GLU A 85 -3.57 22.57 -34.88
CA GLU A 85 -4.75 22.23 -35.67
C GLU A 85 -5.75 21.42 -34.84
N ASP A 86 -5.30 20.32 -34.23
CA ASP A 86 -6.15 19.46 -33.39
C ASP A 86 -6.70 20.22 -32.18
N VAL A 87 -5.89 21.09 -31.56
CA VAL A 87 -6.34 21.92 -30.43
C VAL A 87 -7.41 22.91 -30.88
N ARG A 88 -7.24 23.52 -32.06
CA ARG A 88 -8.20 24.48 -32.61
C ARG A 88 -9.54 23.82 -32.90
N GLU A 89 -9.53 22.63 -33.50
CA GLU A 89 -10.73 21.84 -33.77
C GLU A 89 -11.46 21.47 -32.48
N GLN A 90 -10.74 20.90 -31.50
CA GLN A 90 -11.33 20.57 -30.19
C GLN A 90 -11.89 21.80 -29.47
N VAL A 91 -11.21 22.94 -29.52
CA VAL A 91 -11.70 24.19 -28.90
C VAL A 91 -12.91 24.75 -29.63
N ALA A 92 -13.00 24.61 -30.96
CA ALA A 92 -14.13 25.09 -31.76
C ALA A 92 -15.43 24.31 -31.50
N GLU A 93 -15.33 23.07 -31.02
CA GLU A 93 -16.47 22.25 -30.62
C GLU A 93 -17.03 22.60 -29.23
N LEU A 94 -16.28 23.40 -28.44
CA LEU A 94 -16.65 23.75 -27.08
C LEU A 94 -17.46 25.05 -27.02
N THR A 95 -18.43 25.08 -26.12
CA THR A 95 -19.21 26.27 -25.83
C THR A 95 -18.50 27.18 -24.83
N ARG A 96 -18.98 28.43 -24.69
CA ARG A 96 -18.45 29.34 -23.67
C ARG A 96 -18.72 28.79 -22.27
N GLU A 97 -19.86 28.14 -22.09
CA GLU A 97 -20.26 27.47 -20.87
C GLU A 97 -19.28 26.35 -20.48
N ASP A 98 -18.81 25.55 -21.44
CA ASP A 98 -17.80 24.51 -21.20
C ASP A 98 -16.49 25.09 -20.70
N ILE A 99 -16.04 26.19 -21.32
CA ILE A 99 -14.81 26.90 -20.95
C ILE A 99 -14.91 27.48 -19.53
N ASP A 100 -16.05 28.10 -19.21
CA ASP A 100 -16.26 28.69 -17.88
C ASP A 100 -16.42 27.61 -16.80
N ALA A 101 -17.06 26.47 -17.12
CA ALA A 101 -17.10 25.30 -16.25
C ALA A 101 -15.68 24.74 -15.98
N ALA A 102 -14.84 24.67 -17.01
CA ALA A 102 -13.46 24.20 -16.87
C ALA A 102 -12.64 25.08 -15.92
N LYS A 103 -12.76 26.41 -16.07
CA LYS A 103 -12.12 27.39 -15.17
C LYS A 103 -12.64 27.27 -13.75
N ALA A 104 -13.94 27.10 -13.58
CA ALA A 104 -14.54 26.92 -12.26
C ALA A 104 -14.00 25.67 -11.56
N ALA A 105 -13.85 24.55 -12.28
CA ALA A 105 -13.28 23.32 -11.76
C ALA A 105 -11.82 23.50 -11.30
N VAL A 106 -10.97 24.10 -12.13
CA VAL A 106 -9.56 24.39 -11.77
C VAL A 106 -9.48 25.33 -10.57
N LYS A 107 -10.33 26.37 -10.53
CA LYS A 107 -10.41 27.29 -9.40
C LYS A 107 -10.83 26.58 -8.12
N ALA A 108 -11.87 25.76 -8.16
CA ALA A 108 -12.34 24.99 -7.02
C ALA A 108 -11.25 24.04 -6.49
N GLN A 109 -10.53 23.36 -7.38
CA GLN A 109 -9.40 22.50 -7.02
C GLN A 109 -8.27 23.31 -6.38
N THR A 110 -7.92 24.47 -6.96
CA THR A 110 -6.90 25.37 -6.40
C THR A 110 -7.28 25.89 -5.01
N THR A 111 -8.55 26.22 -4.80
CA THR A 111 -9.06 26.65 -3.48
C THR A 111 -8.92 25.52 -2.46
N LYS A 112 -9.30 24.29 -2.84
CA LYS A 112 -9.14 23.11 -1.98
C LYS A 112 -7.66 22.85 -1.64
N ASP A 113 -6.77 22.96 -2.62
CA ASP A 113 -5.32 22.79 -2.40
C ASP A 113 -4.69 23.92 -1.57
N SER A 114 -5.36 25.06 -1.45
CA SER A 114 -4.90 26.20 -0.65
C SER A 114 -5.30 26.12 0.82
N GLU A 115 -6.26 25.27 1.17
CA GLU A 115 -6.71 25.03 2.53
C GLU A 115 -5.56 24.44 3.37
N VAL A 116 -5.35 25.01 4.56
CA VAL A 116 -4.26 24.59 5.45
C VAL A 116 -4.84 23.78 6.59
N THR A 117 -4.51 22.50 6.64
CA THR A 117 -4.86 21.64 7.78
C THR A 117 -3.69 21.57 8.75
N VAL A 118 -3.91 21.90 10.02
CA VAL A 118 -2.86 21.89 11.04
C VAL A 118 -3.07 20.74 12.02
N HIS A 119 -2.06 19.89 12.15
CA HIS A 119 -2.00 18.77 13.08
C HIS A 119 -0.93 19.03 14.15
N LYS A 120 -1.35 19.12 15.41
CA LYS A 120 -0.45 19.29 16.55
C LYS A 120 -0.03 17.96 17.13
N ASN A 121 1.15 17.93 17.77
CA ASN A 121 1.66 16.78 18.52
C ASN A 121 1.74 15.51 17.66
N CYS A 122 2.33 15.65 16.47
CA CYS A 122 2.53 14.54 15.54
C CYS A 122 3.84 13.79 15.85
N HIS A 123 3.84 12.50 15.55
CA HIS A 123 5.08 11.76 15.30
C HIS A 123 5.37 11.87 13.81
N VAL A 124 6.59 12.23 13.43
CA VAL A 124 6.99 12.41 12.04
C VAL A 124 8.20 11.55 11.77
N GLU A 125 8.19 10.84 10.64
CA GLU A 125 9.34 10.10 10.12
C GLU A 125 9.71 10.65 8.74
N TRP A 126 11.00 10.78 8.47
CA TRP A 126 11.50 11.13 7.15
C TRP A 126 12.83 10.43 6.84
N LEU A 127 13.20 10.42 5.55
CA LEU A 127 14.54 10.05 5.12
C LEU A 127 15.38 11.30 4.89
N GLU A 128 16.58 11.29 5.46
CA GLU A 128 17.65 12.22 5.15
C GLU A 128 18.69 11.51 4.27
N TRP A 129 19.03 12.15 3.14
CA TRP A 129 19.92 11.56 2.14
C TRP A 129 21.30 12.19 2.23
N PHE A 130 22.32 11.33 2.33
CA PHE A 130 23.73 11.69 2.41
C PHE A 130 24.54 10.93 1.35
N GLY A 131 25.85 11.19 1.31
CA GLY A 131 26.78 10.52 0.39
C GLY A 131 26.86 11.20 -0.98
N THR A 132 27.42 10.49 -1.96
CA THR A 132 27.55 10.99 -3.34
C THR A 132 26.38 10.50 -4.19
N ARG A 133 26.14 11.15 -5.33
CA ARG A 133 25.12 10.67 -6.29
C ARG A 133 25.39 9.22 -6.76
N ALA A 134 26.64 8.79 -6.77
CA ALA A 134 27.02 7.41 -7.13
C ALA A 134 26.77 6.41 -5.98
N HIS A 135 26.86 6.88 -4.73
CA HIS A 135 26.69 6.06 -3.53
C HIS A 135 25.78 6.78 -2.52
N PRO A 136 24.48 6.92 -2.83
CA PRO A 136 23.55 7.58 -1.95
C PRO A 136 23.30 6.72 -0.70
N LYS A 137 23.25 7.37 0.46
CA LYS A 137 22.87 6.77 1.74
C LYS A 137 21.62 7.46 2.23
N ALA A 138 20.66 6.69 2.75
CA ALA A 138 19.46 7.23 3.38
C ALA A 138 19.41 6.79 4.83
N GLU A 139 19.25 7.74 5.73
CA GLU A 139 19.04 7.48 7.15
C GLU A 139 17.63 7.91 7.54
N ARG A 140 16.99 7.12 8.41
CA ARG A 140 15.65 7.41 8.91
C ARG A 140 15.77 8.30 10.13
N GLU A 141 15.12 9.45 10.05
CA GLU A 141 15.00 10.40 11.13
C GLU A 141 13.56 10.42 11.65
N THR A 142 13.41 10.71 12.94
CA THR A 142 12.11 10.79 13.59
C THR A 142 12.01 11.99 14.52
N ALA A 143 10.81 12.54 14.66
CA ALA A 143 10.53 13.61 15.61
C ALA A 143 9.18 13.39 16.29
N GLU A 144 9.15 13.63 17.60
CA GLU A 144 7.94 13.63 18.42
C GLU A 144 7.50 15.06 18.73
N GLY A 145 6.20 15.23 18.97
CA GLY A 145 5.64 16.52 19.38
C GLY A 145 5.63 17.60 18.29
N ALA A 146 5.92 17.26 17.04
CA ALA A 146 5.98 18.23 15.95
C ALA A 146 4.58 18.75 15.59
N THR A 147 4.52 19.98 15.05
CA THR A 147 3.31 20.52 14.41
C THR A 147 3.46 20.39 12.90
N VAL A 148 2.51 19.74 12.24
CA VAL A 148 2.50 19.53 10.79
C VAL A 148 1.36 20.34 10.19
N SER A 149 1.68 21.28 9.30
CA SER A 149 0.70 22.04 8.52
C SER A 149 0.71 21.54 7.08
N VAL A 150 -0.43 21.08 6.59
CA VAL A 150 -0.58 20.53 5.23
C VAL A 150 -1.34 21.54 4.37
N LYS A 151 -0.72 21.93 3.25
CA LYS A 151 -1.32 22.76 2.19
C LYS A 151 -1.17 22.03 0.86
N GLY A 152 -2.27 21.51 0.34
CA GLY A 152 -2.29 20.62 -0.82
C GLY A 152 -1.38 19.40 -0.59
N GLN A 153 -0.38 19.21 -1.46
CA GLN A 153 0.58 18.09 -1.38
C GLN A 153 1.84 18.40 -0.56
N THR A 154 1.87 19.54 0.14
CA THR A 154 3.06 20.01 0.85
C THR A 154 2.78 20.04 2.34
N ALA A 155 3.65 19.37 3.12
CA ALA A 155 3.64 19.39 4.57
C ALA A 155 4.81 20.24 5.09
N THR A 156 4.49 21.25 5.89
CA THR A 156 5.46 22.02 6.67
C THR A 156 5.48 21.44 8.08
N ILE A 157 6.64 20.93 8.49
CA ILE A 157 6.89 20.36 9.82
C ILE A 157 7.60 21.41 10.65
N THR A 158 7.03 21.77 11.79
CA THR A 158 7.64 22.63 12.80
C THR A 158 7.99 21.79 14.03
N PHE A 159 9.27 21.74 14.36
CA PHE A 159 9.81 20.97 15.47
C PHE A 159 9.68 21.72 16.80
N ALA A 160 9.89 21.01 17.91
CA ALA A 160 9.82 21.58 19.25
C ALA A 160 10.89 22.67 19.50
N ASP A 161 12.02 22.62 18.79
CA ASP A 161 13.08 23.65 18.85
C ASP A 161 12.76 24.89 17.99
N GLY A 162 11.58 24.95 17.37
CA GLY A 162 11.13 26.04 16.52
C GLY A 162 11.67 25.99 15.09
N LYS A 163 12.58 25.06 14.75
CA LYS A 163 13.00 24.87 13.36
C LYS A 163 11.86 24.29 12.55
N SER A 164 11.91 24.52 11.25
CA SER A 164 10.94 23.95 10.32
C SER A 164 11.57 23.41 9.06
N MET A 165 10.90 22.46 8.46
CA MET A 165 11.25 21.91 7.16
C MET A 165 9.99 21.61 6.35
N THR A 166 10.14 21.44 5.05
CA THR A 166 9.03 21.16 4.14
C THR A 166 9.28 19.86 3.38
N LYS A 167 8.26 19.02 3.25
CA LYS A 167 8.27 17.78 2.46
C LYS A 167 6.99 17.67 1.64
N ARG A 168 7.03 16.93 0.53
CA ARG A 168 5.81 16.54 -0.18
C ARG A 168 5.21 15.33 0.53
N LEU A 169 3.88 15.24 0.59
CA LEU A 169 3.19 14.06 1.13
C LEU A 169 3.54 12.78 0.36
N SER A 170 3.87 12.92 -0.93
CA SER A 170 4.29 11.82 -1.80
C SER A 170 5.80 11.52 -1.73
N THR A 171 6.58 12.21 -0.88
CA THR A 171 8.00 11.93 -0.74
C THR A 171 8.19 10.54 -0.12
N ASN A 172 8.92 9.67 -0.83
CA ASN A 172 9.23 8.34 -0.31
C ASN A 172 9.97 8.42 1.03
N GLY A 173 9.47 7.64 1.99
CA GLY A 173 10.02 7.59 3.34
C GLY A 173 9.67 8.80 4.21
N PHE A 174 8.74 9.67 3.78
CA PHE A 174 8.11 10.67 4.63
C PHE A 174 6.73 10.21 5.06
N SER A 175 6.45 10.28 6.36
CA SER A 175 5.11 10.05 6.92
C SER A 175 4.96 10.79 8.24
N PHE A 176 3.71 11.07 8.63
CA PHE A 176 3.42 11.56 9.96
C PHE A 176 2.16 10.88 10.51
N GLU A 177 2.18 10.65 11.82
CA GLU A 177 1.04 10.16 12.57
C GLU A 177 0.51 11.29 13.47
N THR A 178 -0.77 11.59 13.31
CA THR A 178 -1.47 12.57 14.16
C THR A 178 -1.74 11.99 15.55
N ALA A 179 -1.88 12.86 16.55
CA ALA A 179 -2.28 12.43 17.90
C ALA A 179 -3.61 11.67 17.92
N LYS A 180 -4.55 11.99 17.00
CA LYS A 180 -5.82 11.29 16.84
C LYS A 180 -5.58 9.86 16.32
N ALA A 181 -4.85 9.72 15.22
CA ALA A 181 -4.54 8.42 14.63
C ALA A 181 -3.79 7.51 15.63
N ARG A 182 -2.85 8.07 16.39
CA ARG A 182 -2.13 7.34 17.45
C ARG A 182 -3.10 6.77 18.49
N LYS A 183 -4.02 7.59 19.01
CA LYS A 183 -5.04 7.17 19.99
C LYS A 183 -5.95 6.09 19.43
N GLU A 184 -6.37 6.22 18.18
CA GLU A 184 -7.22 5.22 17.50
C GLU A 184 -6.50 3.88 17.37
N ARG A 185 -5.23 3.88 16.93
CA ARG A 185 -4.41 2.67 16.86
C ARG A 185 -4.22 2.04 18.24
N GLU A 186 -3.88 2.82 19.26
CA GLU A 186 -3.72 2.33 20.63
C GLU A 186 -5.03 1.75 21.19
N ALA A 187 -6.17 2.36 20.89
CA ALA A 187 -7.48 1.85 21.28
C ALA A 187 -7.80 0.52 20.60
N LEU A 188 -7.54 0.42 19.29
CA LEU A 188 -7.72 -0.81 18.52
C LEU A 188 -6.82 -1.94 19.04
N GLU A 189 -5.56 -1.64 19.34
CA GLU A 189 -4.62 -2.61 19.89
C GLU A 189 -5.06 -3.11 21.27
N ARG A 190 -5.51 -2.19 22.15
CA ARG A 190 -6.08 -2.56 23.45
C ARG A 190 -7.33 -3.42 23.30
N GLN A 191 -8.18 -3.14 22.33
CA GLN A 191 -9.34 -3.96 22.02
C GLN A 191 -8.91 -5.37 21.57
N ARG A 192 -7.98 -5.47 20.61
CA ARG A 192 -7.43 -6.74 20.13
C ARG A 192 -6.86 -7.60 21.25
N VAL A 193 -6.03 -7.01 22.13
CA VAL A 193 -5.44 -7.71 23.28
C VAL A 193 -6.51 -8.18 24.27
N ARG A 194 -7.55 -7.37 24.49
CA ARG A 194 -8.69 -7.77 25.36
C ARG A 194 -9.47 -8.93 24.77
N GLU A 195 -9.76 -8.89 23.46
CA GLU A 195 -10.47 -9.95 22.74
C GLU A 195 -9.66 -11.24 22.73
N GLU A 196 -8.35 -11.18 22.45
CA GLU A 196 -7.46 -12.35 22.49
C GLU A 196 -7.40 -12.96 23.90
N LYS A 197 -7.28 -12.12 24.94
CA LYS A 197 -7.29 -12.59 26.33
C LYS A 197 -8.64 -13.22 26.71
N ALA A 198 -9.75 -12.62 26.30
CA ALA A 198 -11.09 -13.16 26.56
C ALA A 198 -11.28 -14.51 25.86
N ARG A 199 -10.88 -14.63 24.60
CA ARG A 199 -10.90 -15.87 23.82
C ARG A 199 -10.07 -16.96 24.48
N TRP A 200 -8.85 -16.64 24.92
CA TRP A 200 -8.00 -17.60 25.63
C TRP A 200 -8.58 -18.04 26.98
N ASN A 201 -9.19 -17.11 27.73
CA ASN A 201 -9.85 -17.44 28.99
C ASN A 201 -11.05 -18.38 28.79
N ASP A 202 -11.85 -18.15 27.75
CA ASP A 202 -12.97 -19.02 27.38
C ASP A 202 -12.48 -20.42 26.99
N LEU A 203 -11.47 -20.50 26.13
CA LEU A 203 -10.85 -21.77 25.72
C LEU A 203 -10.33 -22.57 26.92
N ASN A 204 -9.61 -21.92 27.84
CA ASN A 204 -9.13 -22.58 29.06
C ASN A 204 -10.27 -23.12 29.92
N LYS A 205 -11.37 -22.35 30.04
CA LYS A 205 -12.55 -22.76 30.81
C LYS A 205 -13.19 -24.00 30.18
N ARG A 206 -13.37 -23.98 28.86
CA ARG A 206 -13.89 -25.09 28.06
C ARG A 206 -13.03 -26.35 28.16
N PHE A 207 -11.71 -26.22 27.97
CA PHE A 207 -10.77 -27.32 28.15
C PHE A 207 -10.87 -27.92 29.56
N LYS A 208 -10.81 -27.10 30.62
CA LYS A 208 -10.90 -27.58 32.01
C LYS A 208 -12.23 -28.29 32.30
N ALA A 209 -13.32 -27.87 31.67
CA ALA A 209 -14.60 -28.56 31.79
C ALA A 209 -14.57 -29.93 31.10
N ALA A 210 -14.11 -30.02 29.86
CA ALA A 210 -14.02 -31.26 29.08
C ALA A 210 -12.97 -32.26 29.63
N ALA A 211 -11.91 -31.74 30.24
CA ALA A 211 -10.80 -32.49 30.84
C ALA A 211 -11.07 -32.90 32.30
N ARG A 212 -12.20 -32.49 32.90
CA ARG A 212 -12.48 -32.73 34.32
C ARG A 212 -12.47 -34.22 34.65
N GLY A 213 -11.61 -34.61 35.60
CA GLY A 213 -11.44 -36.01 36.02
C GLY A 213 -10.70 -36.89 35.02
N ALA A 214 -10.37 -36.38 33.82
CA ALA A 214 -9.64 -37.13 32.81
C ALA A 214 -8.14 -37.08 33.07
N LYS A 215 -7.49 -38.24 33.02
CA LYS A 215 -6.04 -38.38 32.94
C LYS A 215 -5.65 -38.47 31.47
N PHE A 216 -4.59 -37.78 31.06
CA PHE A 216 -4.15 -37.78 29.67
C PHE A 216 -2.77 -38.42 29.51
N GLU A 217 -2.55 -38.97 28.33
CA GLU A 217 -1.25 -39.42 27.86
C GLU A 217 -0.97 -38.80 26.50
N SER A 218 0.30 -38.61 26.19
CA SER A 218 0.76 -38.03 24.94
C SER A 218 1.76 -38.92 24.21
N THR A 219 1.85 -38.70 22.91
CA THR A 219 2.81 -39.34 22.02
C THR A 219 3.14 -38.39 20.85
N PRO A 220 4.29 -38.54 20.17
CA PRO A 220 4.53 -37.84 18.92
C PRO A 220 3.42 -38.14 17.89
N TYR A 221 2.67 -37.12 17.48
CA TYR A 221 1.46 -37.28 16.67
C TYR A 221 1.72 -38.00 15.34
N PHE A 222 2.85 -37.71 14.70
CA PHE A 222 3.21 -38.35 13.43
C PHE A 222 3.66 -39.81 13.61
N ALA A 223 4.20 -40.18 14.78
CA ALA A 223 4.51 -41.57 15.07
C ALA A 223 3.24 -42.40 15.24
N TRP A 224 2.17 -41.82 15.83
CA TRP A 224 0.87 -42.46 15.92
C TRP A 224 0.08 -42.47 14.59
N ARG A 225 0.17 -41.38 13.81
CA ARG A 225 -0.59 -41.24 12.55
C ARG A 225 -0.10 -42.17 11.44
N ASP A 226 1.13 -42.68 11.54
CA ASP A 226 1.65 -43.66 10.60
C ASP A 226 0.79 -44.94 10.68
N ASP A 227 0.17 -45.33 9.57
CA ASP A 227 -0.78 -46.45 9.51
C ASP A 227 -0.13 -47.78 9.94
N ALA A 228 1.20 -47.91 9.79
CA ALA A 228 1.97 -49.06 10.28
C ALA A 228 2.03 -49.14 11.83
N ASN A 229 1.75 -48.04 12.53
CA ASN A 229 1.87 -47.90 13.99
C ASN A 229 0.54 -47.66 14.70
N ARG A 230 -0.56 -47.44 13.97
CA ARG A 230 -1.87 -47.16 14.55
C ARG A 230 -2.38 -48.29 15.46
N ASP A 231 -1.99 -49.52 15.13
CA ASP A 231 -2.35 -50.76 15.83
C ASP A 231 -1.14 -51.51 16.44
N SER A 232 0.06 -50.94 16.37
CA SER A 232 1.26 -51.59 16.91
C SER A 232 1.47 -51.18 18.37
N ALA A 233 1.94 -52.13 19.19
CA ALA A 233 2.40 -51.86 20.55
C ALA A 233 3.65 -50.94 20.60
N ALA A 234 4.13 -50.42 19.45
CA ALA A 234 5.34 -49.63 19.33
C ALA A 234 5.15 -48.14 19.68
N VAL A 235 3.91 -47.64 19.75
CA VAL A 235 3.67 -46.24 20.12
C VAL A 235 3.76 -46.07 21.63
N THR A 236 4.84 -45.43 22.08
CA THR A 236 5.02 -45.10 23.50
C THR A 236 4.09 -43.96 23.91
N TRP A 237 3.33 -44.20 24.98
CA TRP A 237 2.43 -43.23 25.60
C TRP A 237 3.01 -42.75 26.92
N THR A 238 3.13 -41.44 27.08
CA THR A 238 3.68 -40.83 28.29
C THR A 238 2.61 -40.02 29.01
N PRO A 239 2.44 -40.15 30.35
CA PRO A 239 1.52 -39.27 31.07
C PRO A 239 1.82 -37.80 30.81
N ILE A 240 0.78 -36.99 30.58
CA ILE A 240 0.89 -35.55 30.37
C ILE A 240 -0.07 -34.80 31.29
N THR A 241 0.38 -33.68 31.85
CA THR A 241 -0.41 -32.85 32.76
C THR A 241 -1.32 -31.89 31.99
N HIS A 242 -2.41 -31.45 32.62
CA HIS A 242 -3.31 -30.44 32.04
C HIS A 242 -2.58 -29.13 31.72
N ASP A 243 -1.69 -28.69 32.61
CA ASP A 243 -0.90 -27.46 32.39
C ASP A 243 0.03 -27.57 31.18
N ARG A 244 0.63 -28.75 30.96
CA ARG A 244 1.46 -28.99 29.78
C ARG A 244 0.62 -28.98 28.51
N ILE A 245 -0.58 -29.57 28.53
CA ILE A 245 -1.53 -29.51 27.39
C ILE A 245 -1.90 -28.06 27.09
N LEU A 246 -2.25 -27.26 28.11
CA LEU A 246 -2.59 -25.85 27.94
C LEU A 246 -1.44 -25.03 27.36
N ALA A 247 -0.19 -25.32 27.77
CA ALA A 247 0.99 -24.67 27.21
C ALA A 247 1.17 -24.99 25.71
N GLU A 248 0.95 -26.25 25.32
CA GLU A 248 1.01 -26.67 23.90
C GLU A 248 -0.14 -26.11 23.07
N LEU A 249 -1.35 -26.03 23.63
CA LEU A 249 -2.48 -25.36 22.99
C LEU A 249 -2.15 -23.88 22.74
N LYS A 250 -1.56 -23.21 23.73
CA LYS A 250 -1.16 -21.80 23.60
C LYS A 250 -0.10 -21.60 22.52
N SER A 251 0.92 -22.46 22.45
CA SER A 251 1.99 -22.38 21.45
C SER A 251 1.52 -22.72 20.03
N SER A 252 0.48 -23.57 19.91
CA SER A 252 -0.07 -24.02 18.62
C SER A 252 -0.88 -22.96 17.85
N GLY A 253 -1.23 -21.86 18.52
CA GLY A 253 -2.08 -20.82 17.97
C GLY A 253 -3.58 -21.10 18.17
N ALA A 254 -4.38 -20.03 18.17
CA ALA A 254 -5.77 -20.05 18.62
C ALA A 254 -6.67 -21.02 17.82
N PHE A 255 -6.49 -21.10 16.49
CA PHE A 255 -7.30 -21.96 15.63
C PHE A 255 -7.12 -23.46 15.97
N TYR A 256 -5.88 -23.91 16.13
CA TYR A 256 -5.59 -25.30 16.50
C TYR A 256 -6.08 -25.63 17.90
N ALA A 257 -5.89 -24.69 18.83
CA ALA A 257 -6.33 -24.86 20.20
C ALA A 257 -7.86 -25.02 20.29
N GLU A 258 -8.62 -24.19 19.57
CA GLU A 258 -10.08 -24.28 19.53
C GLU A 258 -10.57 -25.61 18.96
N ARG A 259 -9.98 -26.06 17.85
CA ARG A 259 -10.33 -27.34 17.25
C ARG A 259 -10.05 -28.51 18.19
N ALA A 260 -8.90 -28.49 18.87
CA ALA A 260 -8.56 -29.55 19.82
C ALA A 260 -9.52 -29.58 21.02
N VAL A 261 -9.91 -28.42 21.55
CA VAL A 261 -10.88 -28.34 22.64
C VAL A 261 -12.27 -28.77 22.20
N ALA A 262 -12.74 -28.37 21.01
CA ALA A 262 -14.03 -28.82 20.46
C ALA A 262 -14.11 -30.35 20.33
N ARG A 263 -13.06 -30.97 19.79
CA ARG A 263 -12.93 -32.43 19.70
C ARG A 263 -12.98 -33.13 21.07
N LEU A 264 -12.35 -32.51 22.07
CA LEU A 264 -12.43 -33.00 23.47
C LEU A 264 -13.85 -32.88 24.05
N GLU A 265 -14.55 -31.79 23.76
CA GLU A 265 -15.94 -31.53 24.20
C GLU A 265 -16.93 -32.50 23.56
N GLU A 266 -16.73 -32.84 22.28
CA GLU A 266 -17.51 -33.85 21.55
C GLU A 266 -17.27 -35.28 22.08
N GLY A 267 -16.34 -35.44 23.01
CA GLY A 267 -16.04 -36.73 23.64
C GLY A 267 -15.28 -37.69 22.74
N GLU A 268 -14.57 -37.16 21.74
CA GLU A 268 -13.79 -37.96 20.80
C GLU A 268 -12.78 -38.85 21.55
N ARG A 269 -12.83 -40.15 21.24
CA ARG A 269 -12.06 -41.17 21.97
C ARG A 269 -10.68 -41.42 21.35
N GLU A 270 -10.45 -40.91 20.13
CA GLU A 270 -9.18 -41.01 19.41
C GLU A 270 -8.11 -40.03 19.93
N VAL A 271 -6.94 -40.04 19.27
CA VAL A 271 -5.82 -39.14 19.54
C VAL A 271 -6.10 -37.75 18.97
N ILE A 272 -6.21 -36.78 19.86
CA ILE A 272 -6.42 -35.38 19.53
C ILE A 272 -5.07 -34.70 19.36
N ARG A 273 -4.83 -34.15 18.18
CA ARG A 273 -3.61 -33.40 17.88
C ARG A 273 -3.62 -32.07 18.63
N ILE A 274 -2.56 -31.81 19.40
CA ILE A 274 -2.27 -30.51 20.02
C ILE A 274 -0.93 -30.00 19.46
N GLY A 275 -0.97 -28.88 18.73
CA GLY A 275 0.20 -28.36 18.03
C GLY A 275 0.68 -29.22 16.86
N LEU A 276 1.93 -28.96 16.45
CA LEU A 276 2.49 -29.59 15.25
C LEU A 276 2.85 -31.06 15.47
N HIS A 277 3.31 -31.44 16.67
CA HIS A 277 4.00 -32.71 16.87
C HIS A 277 3.41 -33.61 17.96
N LEU A 278 2.37 -33.18 18.69
CA LEU A 278 1.91 -33.91 19.87
C LEU A 278 0.45 -34.37 19.70
N GLY A 279 0.20 -35.64 19.99
CA GLY A 279 -1.14 -36.21 20.09
C GLY A 279 -1.45 -36.51 21.55
N ILE A 280 -2.69 -36.32 21.98
CA ILE A 280 -3.17 -36.68 23.32
C ILE A 280 -4.38 -37.60 23.26
N ARG A 281 -4.53 -38.49 24.24
CA ARG A 281 -5.74 -39.27 24.47
C ARG A 281 -6.06 -39.37 25.97
N LYS A 282 -7.31 -39.70 26.31
CA LYS A 282 -7.71 -40.01 27.69
C LYS A 282 -7.15 -41.39 28.09
N ARG A 283 -6.44 -41.46 29.22
CA ARG A 283 -5.92 -42.72 29.80
C ARG A 283 -7.09 -43.62 30.15
N GLY A 284 -7.07 -44.87 29.67
CA GLY A 284 -8.15 -45.85 29.86
C GLY A 284 -9.15 -45.92 28.70
N ASN A 285 -9.07 -45.01 27.72
CA ASN A 285 -9.62 -45.27 26.39
C ASN A 285 -8.60 -46.11 25.61
N THR A 286 -8.58 -47.42 25.85
CA THR A 286 -8.04 -48.35 24.86
C THR A 286 -8.97 -48.31 23.66
N ILE A 287 -8.41 -48.22 22.45
CA ILE A 287 -9.18 -48.45 21.24
C ILE A 287 -9.45 -49.95 21.26
N ASP A 288 -10.67 -50.38 21.59
CA ASP A 288 -11.10 -51.75 21.32
C ASP A 288 -11.11 -51.90 19.80
N THR A 289 -10.12 -52.61 19.26
CA THR A 289 -10.05 -53.00 17.86
C THR A 289 -10.94 -54.21 17.54
N GLU A 290 -11.73 -54.68 18.50
CA GLU A 290 -12.73 -55.73 18.29
C GLU A 290 -13.98 -55.17 17.57
N GLY A 291 -13.88 -54.97 16.27
CA GLY A 291 -15.04 -54.55 15.46
C GLY A 291 -14.84 -54.43 13.96
N VAL A 292 -13.68 -54.84 13.42
CA VAL A 292 -13.48 -54.93 11.97
C VAL A 292 -12.94 -56.33 11.65
N LEU A 293 -13.88 -57.26 11.46
CA LEU A 293 -13.72 -58.45 10.63
C LEU A 293 -14.85 -58.44 9.61
#